data_AF-A0A4Q6F6G9-F1
#
_entry.id   AF-A0A4Q6F6G9-F1
#
_cell.length_a   1.000
_cell.length_b   1.000
_cell.length_c   1.000
_cell.angle_alpha   90.00
_cell.angle_beta   90.00
_cell.angle_gamma   90.00
#
_symmetry.space_group_name_H-M   'P 1'
#
loop_
_entity.id
_entity.type
_entity.pdbx_description
1 polymer ?
#
loop_
_entity_poly.entity_id
_entity_poly.type
_entity_poly.pdbx_seq_one_letter_code
_entity_poly.pdbx_strand_id
1 'polypeptide(L)'
;YYPKSDIIYLGPDENITNDLIVWIPEQARRRGYRYASAFMSSKPGEGINHKTYGVTSEGLNVYVDNVLHYLGIDPDKEKFTVKITGGPDGDVAGNELKILYREYGENARVVSISDGYGAAYDPQGLEWQEVLRLVHENKSIMEFDKAKLSKDPQAFVILANNNENIRIRNEIYRKVYADIFIPAGGRPYSVNDKNWADFFTKTGQATVRAIVEGANIFFTEEARRQLQDRGIIIIKDSSANKTGVICSSYEIIASLTVSKEEFLAMKEQYVSEVIKILRQKADQEAKLLFRSLVQQENKTLVELSLMISKEINQLTDILLEKLTEKMDEVLQDPFYQDIVIRHCPPVLVEKYRDRILERLPDAHKIAILSSSIASYTVYREGLGWIKTLPKAYQFDALIIYMQKDLLANRLIDSIKSADISDREQINSILTRSAARNLTDLEL
;
A
#
# COMPACT_ATOMS: atom_id res chain seq x y z
N TYR A 1 -23.06 28.22 -0.35
CA TYR A 1 -23.72 27.10 -1.06
C TYR A 1 -22.97 26.89 -2.36
N TYR A 2 -22.27 25.76 -2.50
CA TYR A 2 -21.57 25.43 -3.75
C TYR A 2 -22.61 25.04 -4.82
N PRO A 3 -22.52 25.55 -6.05
CA PRO A 3 -23.51 25.33 -7.11
C PRO A 3 -23.47 23.90 -7.70
N LYS A 4 -22.44 23.11 -7.37
CA LYS A 4 -22.29 21.72 -7.80
C LYS A 4 -22.41 20.79 -6.60
N SER A 5 -23.13 19.69 -6.77
CA SER A 5 -23.16 18.60 -5.80
C SER A 5 -21.79 17.92 -5.78
N ASP A 6 -21.16 17.88 -4.61
CA ASP A 6 -19.93 17.13 -4.38
C ASP A 6 -20.23 15.94 -3.48
N ILE A 7 -19.58 14.80 -3.72
CA ILE A 7 -19.80 13.57 -2.97
C ILE A 7 -18.60 13.36 -2.06
N ILE A 8 -18.85 13.43 -0.76
CA ILE A 8 -17.81 13.25 0.27
C ILE A 8 -17.89 11.82 0.79
N TYR A 9 -16.73 11.21 1.00
CA TYR A 9 -16.57 9.91 1.67
C TYR A 9 -15.60 10.04 2.82
N LEU A 10 -15.83 9.24 3.86
CA LEU A 10 -15.01 9.18 5.06
C LEU A 10 -14.29 7.82 5.14
N GLY A 11 -13.09 7.84 5.71
CA GLY A 11 -12.29 6.66 6.03
C GLY A 11 -12.03 6.55 7.53
N PRO A 12 -11.71 5.35 8.04
CA PRO A 12 -11.29 5.20 9.43
C PRO A 12 -9.93 5.86 9.67
N ASP A 13 -9.69 6.27 10.91
CA ASP A 13 -8.40 6.77 11.40
C ASP A 13 -8.25 6.38 12.89
N GLU A 14 -7.14 6.77 13.53
CA GLU A 14 -6.90 6.56 14.95
C GLU A 14 -8.08 7.05 15.80
N ASN A 15 -8.50 6.23 16.76
CA ASN A 15 -9.63 6.45 17.66
C ASN A 15 -11.03 6.40 17.02
N ILE A 16 -11.15 6.05 15.73
CA ILE A 16 -12.44 5.76 15.10
C ILE A 16 -12.83 4.30 15.36
N THR A 17 -13.72 4.08 16.33
CA THR A 17 -14.20 2.74 16.70
C THR A 17 -15.22 2.20 15.70
N ASN A 18 -15.41 0.88 15.69
CA ASN A 18 -16.43 0.23 14.85
C ASN A 18 -17.84 0.80 15.08
N ASP A 19 -18.18 1.21 16.31
CA ASP A 19 -19.47 1.83 16.62
C ASP A 19 -19.63 3.18 15.92
N LEU A 20 -18.57 3.99 15.86
CA LEU A 20 -18.57 5.25 15.12
C LEU A 20 -18.65 5.01 13.60
N ILE A 21 -17.93 4.01 13.08
CA ILE A 21 -17.98 3.62 11.67
C ILE A 21 -19.41 3.25 11.25
N VAL A 22 -20.14 2.53 12.09
CA VAL A 22 -21.54 2.15 11.84
C VAL A 22 -22.50 3.32 12.03
N TRP A 23 -22.24 4.17 13.03
CA TRP A 23 -23.09 5.32 13.35
C TRP A 23 -23.15 6.36 12.22
N ILE A 24 -22.03 6.63 11.55
CA ILE A 24 -21.93 7.66 10.50
C ILE A 24 -22.90 7.41 9.31
N PRO A 25 -22.87 6.26 8.61
CA PRO A 25 -23.85 5.92 7.57
C PRO A 25 -25.30 5.95 8.04
N GLU A 26 -25.55 5.54 9.28
CA GLU A 26 -26.91 5.52 9.83
C GLU A 26 -27.45 6.93 10.04
N GLN A 27 -26.63 7.88 10.52
CA GLN A 27 -27.04 9.28 10.59
C GLN A 27 -27.26 9.88 9.20
N ALA A 28 -26.41 9.54 8.23
CA ALA A 28 -26.58 10.00 6.86
C ALA A 28 -27.91 9.49 6.27
N ARG A 29 -28.25 8.22 6.51
CA ARG A 29 -29.52 7.60 6.09
C ARG A 29 -30.72 8.31 6.74
N ARG A 30 -30.68 8.57 8.05
CA ARG A 30 -31.73 9.31 8.78
C ARG A 30 -31.97 10.71 8.23
N ARG A 31 -30.93 11.34 7.70
CA ARG A 31 -31.00 12.68 7.07
C ARG A 31 -31.39 12.63 5.58
N GLY A 32 -31.67 11.45 5.03
CA GLY A 32 -32.04 11.28 3.64
C GLY A 32 -30.89 11.43 2.64
N TYR A 33 -29.63 11.27 3.09
CA TYR A 33 -28.48 11.33 2.18
C TYR A 33 -28.46 10.14 1.23
N ARG A 34 -28.52 10.40 -0.08
CA ARG A 34 -28.61 9.38 -1.13
C ARG A 34 -27.49 8.34 -1.09
N TYR A 35 -26.28 8.75 -0.72
CA TYR A 35 -25.09 7.89 -0.71
C TYR A 35 -24.69 7.43 0.70
N ALA A 36 -25.66 7.31 1.61
CA ALA A 36 -25.42 6.96 3.00
C ALA A 36 -24.59 5.67 3.18
N SER A 37 -24.82 4.63 2.38
CA SER A 37 -24.07 3.35 2.44
C SER A 37 -22.58 3.52 2.15
N ALA A 38 -22.25 4.41 1.21
CA ALA A 38 -20.88 4.68 0.79
C ALA A 38 -20.19 5.74 1.68
N PHE A 39 -20.95 6.48 2.51
CA PHE A 39 -20.45 7.66 3.21
C PHE A 39 -19.28 7.39 4.16
N MET A 40 -19.19 6.18 4.71
CA MET A 40 -18.06 5.72 5.53
C MET A 40 -17.59 4.36 5.04
N SER A 41 -16.27 4.21 4.90
CA SER A 41 -15.61 2.94 4.58
C SER A 41 -15.15 2.20 5.85
N SER A 42 -14.57 1.01 5.69
CA SER A 42 -14.14 0.12 6.77
C SER A 42 -15.27 -0.44 7.64
N LYS A 43 -16.47 -0.55 7.07
CA LYS A 43 -17.66 -1.04 7.78
C LYS A 43 -17.47 -2.51 8.21
N PRO A 44 -17.69 -2.88 9.49
CA PRO A 44 -17.63 -4.27 9.94
C PRO A 44 -18.61 -5.21 9.22
N GLY A 45 -19.81 -4.70 8.93
CA GLY A 45 -20.87 -5.43 8.23
C GLY A 45 -20.69 -5.39 6.72
N GLU A 46 -21.41 -4.48 6.06
CA GLU A 46 -21.44 -4.31 4.60
C GLU A 46 -20.21 -3.53 4.05
N GLY A 47 -19.02 -3.92 4.48
CA GLY A 47 -17.77 -3.31 4.03
C GLY A 47 -16.56 -4.19 4.33
N ILE A 48 -15.38 -3.60 4.19
CA ILE A 48 -14.08 -4.25 4.36
C ILE A 48 -13.41 -3.64 5.58
N ASN A 49 -13.64 -4.21 6.76
CA ASN A 49 -13.02 -3.66 7.98
C ASN A 49 -11.49 -3.76 7.91
N HIS A 50 -10.81 -2.61 7.96
CA HIS A 50 -9.36 -2.54 7.75
C HIS A 50 -8.60 -3.36 8.80
N LYS A 51 -9.02 -3.28 10.08
CA LYS A 51 -8.40 -4.05 11.18
C LYS A 51 -8.61 -5.56 11.05
N THR A 52 -9.81 -6.00 10.66
CA THR A 52 -10.11 -7.42 10.47
C THR A 52 -9.27 -8.02 9.35
N TYR A 53 -9.13 -7.31 8.22
CA TYR A 53 -8.48 -7.84 7.02
C TYR A 53 -7.02 -7.44 6.86
N GLY A 54 -6.49 -6.58 7.74
CA GLY A 54 -5.09 -6.14 7.71
C GLY A 54 -4.68 -5.44 6.41
N VAL A 55 -5.61 -4.72 5.77
CA VAL A 55 -5.43 -4.21 4.40
C VAL A 55 -4.23 -3.28 4.24
N THR A 56 -3.89 -2.52 5.28
CA THR A 56 -2.70 -1.67 5.32
C THR A 56 -1.42 -2.52 5.36
N SER A 57 -1.40 -3.54 6.23
CA SER A 57 -0.26 -4.43 6.42
C SER A 57 -0.03 -5.35 5.22
N GLU A 58 -1.08 -5.73 4.48
CA GLU A 58 -0.93 -6.48 3.22
C GLU A 58 -0.10 -5.70 2.19
N GLY A 59 -0.27 -4.37 2.11
CA GLY A 59 0.56 -3.50 1.27
C GLY A 59 1.95 -3.31 1.84
N LEU A 60 2.04 -3.05 3.15
CA LEU A 60 3.29 -2.86 3.87
C LEU A 60 4.26 -4.03 3.66
N ASN A 61 3.78 -5.25 3.84
CA ASN A 61 4.59 -6.45 3.69
C ASN A 61 5.08 -6.68 2.25
N VAL A 62 4.34 -6.21 1.24
CA VAL A 62 4.82 -6.25 -0.16
C VAL A 62 6.04 -5.34 -0.36
N TYR A 63 6.10 -4.20 0.33
CA TYR A 63 7.30 -3.38 0.35
C TYR A 63 8.44 -4.02 1.14
N VAL A 64 8.13 -4.72 2.25
CA VAL A 64 9.13 -5.51 3.00
C VAL A 64 9.76 -6.56 2.10
N ASP A 65 8.95 -7.31 1.36
CA ASP A 65 9.43 -8.33 0.40
C ASP A 65 10.36 -7.73 -0.66
N ASN A 66 9.95 -6.64 -1.32
CA ASN A 66 10.76 -5.97 -2.33
C ASN A 66 12.07 -5.40 -1.75
N VAL A 67 12.05 -4.90 -0.51
CA VAL A 67 13.24 -4.44 0.21
C VAL A 67 14.19 -5.61 0.50
N LEU A 68 13.69 -6.75 0.96
CA LEU A 68 14.52 -7.93 1.26
C LEU A 68 15.26 -8.40 0.01
N HIS A 69 14.56 -8.52 -1.11
CA HIS A 69 15.17 -8.84 -2.41
C HIS A 69 16.22 -7.81 -2.85
N TYR A 70 15.95 -6.52 -2.67
CA TYR A 70 16.92 -5.46 -2.95
C TYR A 70 18.18 -5.57 -2.06
N LEU A 71 18.00 -5.97 -0.80
CA LEU A 71 19.09 -6.22 0.15
C LEU A 71 19.85 -7.54 -0.13
N GLY A 72 19.42 -8.31 -1.14
CA GLY A 72 20.00 -9.60 -1.51
C GLY A 72 19.64 -10.72 -0.54
N ILE A 73 18.53 -10.60 0.19
CA ILE A 73 18.01 -11.62 1.09
C ILE A 73 16.87 -12.34 0.37
N ASP A 74 16.95 -13.66 0.24
CA ASP A 74 15.83 -14.50 -0.21
C ASP A 74 15.02 -14.95 1.02
N PRO A 75 13.87 -14.33 1.33
CA PRO A 75 13.15 -14.60 2.58
C PRO A 75 12.52 -16.00 2.67
N ASP A 76 12.42 -16.72 1.55
CA ASP A 76 11.96 -18.10 1.53
C ASP A 76 13.05 -19.08 1.99
N LYS A 77 14.33 -18.68 1.87
CA LYS A 77 15.50 -19.55 2.13
C LYS A 77 16.37 -19.07 3.28
N GLU A 78 16.36 -17.77 3.57
CA GLU A 78 17.27 -17.13 4.50
C GLU A 78 16.51 -16.47 5.65
N LYS A 79 17.13 -16.50 6.83
CA LYS A 79 16.57 -15.82 8.01
C LYS A 79 16.94 -14.36 7.99
N PHE A 80 15.99 -13.51 8.36
CA PHE A 80 16.19 -12.08 8.52
C PHE A 80 15.57 -11.60 9.84
N THR A 81 16.04 -10.47 10.33
CA THR A 81 15.62 -9.91 11.61
C THR A 81 14.76 -8.67 11.42
N VAL A 82 13.71 -8.55 12.22
CA VAL A 82 12.74 -7.45 12.19
C VAL A 82 12.62 -6.84 13.57
N LYS A 83 12.62 -5.50 13.64
CA LYS A 83 12.17 -4.76 14.82
C LYS A 83 10.93 -3.94 14.47
N ILE A 84 10.01 -3.81 15.41
CA ILE A 84 8.70 -3.19 15.18
C ILE A 84 8.37 -2.18 16.29
N THR A 85 7.76 -1.05 15.90
CA THR A 85 7.00 -0.21 16.85
C THR A 85 5.51 -0.33 16.55
N GLY A 86 4.68 -0.22 17.58
CA GLY A 86 3.29 -0.69 17.54
C GLY A 86 3.20 -2.11 18.09
N GLY A 87 2.16 -2.38 18.87
CA GLY A 87 2.02 -3.63 19.62
C GLY A 87 1.27 -4.72 18.87
N PRO A 88 1.26 -5.96 19.39
CA PRO A 88 0.45 -7.06 18.87
C PRO A 88 -1.06 -6.75 18.86
N ASP A 89 -1.52 -5.84 19.73
CA ASP A 89 -2.89 -5.32 19.81
C ASP A 89 -3.22 -4.21 18.79
N GLY A 90 -2.20 -3.69 18.11
CA GLY A 90 -2.32 -2.64 17.12
C GLY A 90 -2.94 -3.11 15.80
N ASP A 91 -3.57 -2.19 15.07
CA ASP A 91 -4.13 -2.49 13.74
C ASP A 91 -3.02 -2.86 12.75
N VAL A 92 -2.08 -1.96 12.49
CA VAL A 92 -1.01 -2.21 11.51
C VAL A 92 0.01 -3.22 12.04
N ALA A 93 0.53 -3.02 13.26
CA ALA A 93 1.57 -3.88 13.83
C ALA A 93 1.08 -5.32 14.08
N GLY A 94 -0.11 -5.51 14.66
CA GLY A 94 -0.67 -6.84 14.89
C GLY A 94 -0.98 -7.58 13.59
N ASN A 95 -1.50 -6.89 12.57
CA ASN A 95 -1.71 -7.48 11.26
C ASN A 95 -0.38 -7.80 10.55
N GLU A 96 0.62 -6.92 10.65
CA GLU A 96 1.94 -7.16 10.09
C GLU A 96 2.61 -8.39 10.70
N LEU A 97 2.50 -8.59 12.02
CA LEU A 97 3.02 -9.79 12.69
C LEU A 97 2.37 -11.08 12.16
N LYS A 98 1.05 -11.08 11.93
CA LYS A 98 0.36 -12.23 11.32
C LYS A 98 0.83 -12.49 9.90
N ILE A 99 1.04 -11.43 9.11
CA ILE A 99 1.45 -11.53 7.71
C ILE A 99 2.91 -12.00 7.62
N LEU A 100 3.82 -11.44 8.41
CA LEU A 100 5.22 -11.88 8.48
C LEU A 100 5.30 -13.39 8.77
N TYR A 101 4.56 -13.89 9.77
CA TYR A 101 4.53 -15.33 10.06
C TYR A 101 3.86 -16.14 8.95
N ARG A 102 2.78 -15.63 8.35
CA ARG A 102 2.08 -16.31 7.24
C ARG A 102 2.96 -16.49 6.01
N GLU A 103 3.72 -15.47 5.64
CA GLU A 103 4.52 -15.46 4.40
C GLU A 103 5.90 -16.10 4.62
N TYR A 104 6.53 -15.89 5.78
CA TYR A 104 7.93 -16.26 6.00
C TYR A 104 8.17 -17.23 7.17
N GLY A 105 7.17 -17.47 8.03
CA GLY A 105 7.30 -18.32 9.21
C GLY A 105 8.50 -17.94 10.09
N GLU A 106 9.30 -18.94 10.46
CA GLU A 106 10.49 -18.81 11.32
C GLU A 106 11.68 -18.10 10.63
N ASN A 107 11.61 -17.82 9.33
CA ASN A 107 12.65 -17.04 8.65
C ASN A 107 12.58 -15.56 9.05
N ALA A 108 11.37 -15.04 9.29
CA ALA A 108 11.18 -13.72 9.88
C ALA A 108 11.38 -13.80 11.40
N ARG A 109 12.50 -13.27 11.90
CA ARG A 109 12.80 -13.22 13.34
C ARG A 109 12.49 -11.85 13.91
N VAL A 110 11.39 -11.72 14.63
CA VAL A 110 11.06 -10.47 15.31
C VAL A 110 11.89 -10.35 16.57
N VAL A 111 12.94 -9.53 16.56
CA VAL A 111 13.88 -9.39 17.68
C VAL A 111 13.41 -8.37 18.70
N SER A 112 12.60 -7.38 18.30
CA SER A 112 12.07 -6.37 19.23
C SER A 112 10.71 -5.85 18.81
N ILE A 113 9.83 -5.66 19.78
CA ILE A 113 8.56 -4.97 19.65
C ILE A 113 8.45 -3.94 20.77
N SER A 114 8.01 -2.73 20.45
CA SER A 114 7.70 -1.69 21.44
C SER A 114 6.35 -1.04 21.13
N ASP A 115 5.50 -0.92 22.14
CA ASP A 115 4.13 -0.41 22.01
C ASP A 115 3.82 0.68 23.03
N GLY A 116 2.54 1.04 23.19
CA GLY A 116 2.10 2.07 24.14
C GLY A 116 2.45 1.78 25.60
N TYR A 117 2.52 0.51 26.00
CA TYR A 117 2.63 0.08 27.39
C TYR A 117 4.01 -0.51 27.74
N GLY A 118 4.77 -1.04 26.79
CA GLY A 118 6.01 -1.72 27.11
C GLY A 118 6.90 -2.03 25.91
N ALA A 119 7.90 -2.87 26.16
CA ALA A 119 8.79 -3.38 25.13
C ALA A 119 9.24 -4.81 25.45
N ALA A 120 9.43 -5.59 24.39
CA ALA A 120 10.14 -6.85 24.43
C ALA A 120 11.35 -6.81 23.49
N TYR A 121 12.41 -7.49 23.90
CA TYR A 121 13.61 -7.68 23.10
C TYR A 121 14.16 -9.08 23.38
N ASP A 122 14.50 -9.80 22.32
CA ASP A 122 15.23 -11.05 22.39
C ASP A 122 16.18 -11.13 21.18
N PRO A 123 17.52 -11.16 21.39
CA PRO A 123 18.48 -11.29 20.30
C PRO A 123 18.29 -12.55 19.45
N GLN A 124 17.69 -13.61 20.00
CA GLN A 124 17.41 -14.85 19.28
C GLN A 124 16.06 -14.81 18.53
N GLY A 125 15.26 -13.76 18.72
CA GLY A 125 13.90 -13.62 18.22
C GLY A 125 12.85 -13.99 19.27
N LEU A 126 11.77 -13.20 19.32
CA LEU A 126 10.60 -13.48 20.15
C LEU A 126 9.87 -14.72 19.60
N GLU A 127 9.43 -15.60 20.50
CA GLU A 127 8.75 -16.85 20.15
C GLU A 127 7.41 -16.58 19.45
N TRP A 128 7.25 -17.12 18.23
CA TRP A 128 6.12 -16.78 17.37
C TRP A 128 4.76 -17.19 17.92
N GLN A 129 4.64 -18.36 18.54
CA GLN A 129 3.35 -18.78 19.10
C GLN A 129 2.89 -17.83 20.20
N GLU A 130 3.82 -17.36 21.03
CA GLU A 130 3.52 -16.36 22.06
C GLU A 130 3.20 -14.98 21.46
N VAL A 131 3.92 -14.52 20.43
CA VAL A 131 3.58 -13.27 19.73
C VAL A 131 2.18 -13.35 19.11
N LEU A 132 1.85 -14.44 18.41
CA LEU A 132 0.54 -14.63 17.79
C LEU A 132 -0.57 -14.76 18.82
N ARG A 133 -0.31 -15.40 19.97
CA ARG A 133 -1.25 -15.42 21.11
C ARG A 133 -1.63 -14.00 21.52
N LEU A 134 -0.64 -13.10 21.67
CA LEU A 134 -0.91 -11.70 22.01
C LEU A 134 -1.73 -10.99 20.93
N VAL A 135 -1.45 -11.23 19.64
CA VAL A 135 -2.26 -10.68 18.54
C VAL A 135 -3.70 -11.17 18.62
N HIS A 136 -3.92 -12.48 18.80
CA HIS A 136 -5.25 -13.08 18.86
C HIS A 136 -6.06 -12.65 20.08
N GLU A 137 -5.40 -12.48 21.23
CA GLU A 137 -6.02 -12.00 22.46
C GLU A 137 -6.10 -10.46 22.52
N ASN A 138 -5.59 -9.75 21.50
CA ASN A 138 -5.51 -8.29 21.42
C ASN A 138 -4.85 -7.68 22.68
N LYS A 139 -3.66 -8.20 23.00
CA LYS A 139 -2.85 -7.87 24.18
C LYS A 139 -1.59 -7.09 23.82
N SER A 140 -1.14 -6.28 24.77
CA SER A 140 0.11 -5.52 24.64
C SER A 140 1.32 -6.46 24.68
N ILE A 141 2.44 -6.02 24.09
CA ILE A 141 3.73 -6.72 24.18
C ILE A 141 4.21 -6.92 25.62
N MET A 142 3.81 -6.06 26.56
CA MET A 142 4.19 -6.23 27.97
C MET A 142 3.65 -7.53 28.58
N GLU A 143 2.61 -8.12 27.99
CA GLU A 143 1.98 -9.38 28.42
C GLU A 143 2.66 -10.62 27.82
N PHE A 144 3.76 -10.47 27.09
CA PHE A 144 4.55 -11.59 26.59
C PHE A 144 5.07 -12.46 27.75
N ASP A 145 4.84 -13.77 27.67
CA ASP A 145 5.30 -14.73 28.67
C ASP A 145 6.83 -14.78 28.72
N LYS A 146 7.40 -14.29 29.83
CA LYS A 146 8.86 -14.27 30.05
C LYS A 146 9.50 -15.65 30.01
N ALA A 147 8.75 -16.72 30.27
CA ALA A 147 9.25 -18.09 30.16
C ALA A 147 9.52 -18.52 28.70
N LYS A 148 8.99 -17.76 27.72
CA LYS A 148 9.19 -17.96 26.28
C LYS A 148 10.37 -17.17 25.71
N LEU A 149 11.00 -16.31 26.50
CA LEU A 149 12.26 -15.67 26.12
C LEU A 149 13.37 -16.73 26.05
N SER A 150 14.33 -16.49 25.17
CA SER A 150 15.57 -17.24 25.13
C SER A 150 16.38 -17.03 26.42
N LYS A 151 17.44 -17.83 26.58
CA LYS A 151 18.36 -17.70 27.72
C LYS A 151 19.40 -16.58 27.52
N ASP A 152 19.27 -15.76 26.48
CA ASP A 152 20.17 -14.65 26.23
C ASP A 152 20.06 -13.63 27.38
N PRO A 153 21.17 -13.22 28.01
CA PRO A 153 21.13 -12.28 29.14
C PRO A 153 20.59 -10.90 28.77
N GLN A 154 20.50 -10.56 27.48
CA GLN A 154 19.91 -9.33 26.99
C GLN A 154 18.40 -9.44 26.73
N ALA A 155 17.82 -10.65 26.77
CA ALA A 155 16.41 -10.84 26.52
C ALA A 155 15.55 -10.29 27.68
N PHE A 156 14.51 -9.52 27.37
CA PHE A 156 13.62 -8.95 28.37
C PHE A 156 12.20 -8.67 27.84
N VAL A 157 11.26 -8.58 28.78
CA VAL A 157 9.94 -7.96 28.61
C VAL A 157 9.73 -7.00 29.78
N ILE A 158 9.39 -5.75 29.46
CA ILE A 158 9.22 -4.67 30.43
C ILE A 158 7.90 -3.92 30.27
N LEU A 159 7.33 -3.50 31.40
CA LEU A 159 6.25 -2.53 31.50
C LEU A 159 6.84 -1.12 31.64
N ALA A 160 6.40 -0.17 30.82
CA ALA A 160 6.86 1.22 30.81
C ALA A 160 6.18 2.07 31.91
N ASN A 161 6.29 1.64 33.17
CA ASN A 161 5.68 2.30 34.34
C ASN A 161 6.66 3.15 35.19
N ASN A 162 7.90 3.28 34.75
CA ASN A 162 8.91 4.12 35.39
C ASN A 162 9.81 4.77 34.32
N ASN A 163 10.58 5.79 34.72
CA ASN A 163 11.40 6.58 33.77
C ASN A 163 12.42 5.74 32.99
N GLU A 164 13.03 4.73 33.64
CA GLU A 164 14.01 3.86 32.99
C GLU A 164 13.36 2.98 31.93
N ASN A 165 12.26 2.30 32.26
CA ASN A 165 11.54 1.44 31.31
C ASN A 165 10.90 2.24 30.18
N ILE A 166 10.37 3.44 30.46
CA ILE A 166 9.87 4.36 29.43
C ILE A 166 11.00 4.72 28.47
N ARG A 167 12.19 5.00 28.99
CA ARG A 167 13.37 5.30 28.18
C ARG A 167 13.77 4.10 27.32
N ILE A 168 13.87 2.90 27.89
CA ILE A 168 14.19 1.67 27.14
C ILE A 168 13.17 1.48 26.00
N ARG A 169 11.86 1.50 26.31
CA ARG A 169 10.79 1.38 25.30
C ARG A 169 10.95 2.41 24.17
N ASN A 170 11.20 3.67 24.53
CA ASN A 170 11.31 4.76 23.55
C ASN A 170 12.59 4.69 22.70
N GLU A 171 13.62 3.96 23.12
CA GLU A 171 14.94 3.97 22.48
C GLU A 171 15.30 2.63 21.82
N ILE A 172 14.69 1.52 22.23
CA ILE A 172 15.12 0.16 21.85
C ILE A 172 15.18 -0.05 20.33
N TYR A 173 14.17 0.43 19.59
CA TYR A 173 14.09 0.28 18.14
C TYR A 173 15.21 1.03 17.38
N ARG A 174 15.90 1.99 18.02
CA ARG A 174 17.08 2.65 17.43
C ARG A 174 18.38 1.95 17.80
N LYS A 175 18.42 1.28 18.95
CA LYS A 175 19.66 0.72 19.52
C LYS A 175 19.96 -0.72 19.13
N VAL A 176 18.94 -1.56 18.97
CA VAL A 176 19.14 -2.97 18.63
C VAL A 176 19.26 -3.16 17.13
N TYR A 177 20.11 -4.09 16.71
CA TYR A 177 20.25 -4.44 15.30
C TYR A 177 19.04 -5.25 14.82
N ALA A 178 18.56 -4.92 13.63
CA ALA A 178 17.68 -5.78 12.83
C ALA A 178 17.93 -5.48 11.34
N ASP A 179 17.63 -6.40 10.42
CA ASP A 179 17.73 -6.11 8.98
C ASP A 179 16.69 -5.07 8.57
N ILE A 180 15.45 -5.23 9.05
CA ILE A 180 14.32 -4.36 8.76
C ILE A 180 13.76 -3.73 10.04
N PHE A 181 13.44 -2.43 9.98
CA PHE A 181 12.61 -1.74 10.96
C PHE A 181 11.25 -1.40 10.36
N ILE A 182 10.18 -1.82 11.01
CA ILE A 182 8.80 -1.50 10.63
C ILE A 182 8.17 -0.64 11.72
N PRO A 183 8.16 0.69 11.58
CA PRO A 183 7.35 1.52 12.46
C PRO A 183 5.88 1.39 12.06
N ALA A 184 5.11 0.64 12.84
CA ALA A 184 3.68 0.38 12.65
C ALA A 184 2.84 0.89 13.83
N GLY A 185 3.38 1.84 14.57
CA GLY A 185 2.76 2.57 15.67
C GLY A 185 3.79 3.50 16.32
N GLY A 186 3.33 4.38 17.21
CA GLY A 186 4.16 5.39 17.87
C GLY A 186 3.65 6.80 17.61
N ARG A 187 4.31 7.79 18.21
CA ARG A 187 3.90 9.19 18.06
C ARG A 187 4.44 9.78 16.76
N PRO A 188 3.75 10.75 16.15
CA PRO A 188 4.34 11.55 15.09
C PRO A 188 5.70 12.12 15.52
N TYR A 189 6.66 12.09 14.60
CA TYR A 189 8.03 12.58 14.81
C TYR A 189 8.79 11.89 15.96
N SER A 190 8.46 10.62 16.24
CA SER A 190 9.19 9.78 17.19
C SER A 190 10.68 9.75 16.90
N VAL A 191 11.06 9.81 15.62
CA VAL A 191 12.44 10.03 15.18
C VAL A 191 12.55 11.41 14.53
N ASN A 192 13.50 12.20 15.03
CA ASN A 192 13.69 13.60 14.66
C ASN A 192 15.18 13.98 14.67
N ASP A 193 15.45 15.28 14.48
CA ASP A 193 16.78 15.90 14.45
C ASP A 193 17.64 15.58 15.68
N LYS A 194 17.02 15.26 16.81
CA LYS A 194 17.71 15.03 18.09
C LYS A 194 18.13 13.58 18.31
N ASN A 195 17.54 12.61 17.61
CA ASN A 195 17.71 11.19 17.93
C ASN A 195 17.92 10.27 16.73
N TRP A 196 17.91 10.77 15.49
CA TRP A 196 18.19 9.94 14.30
C TRP A 196 19.59 9.28 14.38
N ALA A 197 20.56 9.95 15.01
CA ALA A 197 21.92 9.44 15.15
C ALA A 197 22.00 8.16 16.00
N ASP A 198 21.00 7.89 16.84
CA ASP A 198 20.94 6.66 17.64
C ASP A 198 20.83 5.38 16.80
N PHE A 199 20.46 5.49 15.51
CA PHE A 199 20.48 4.37 14.56
C PHE A 199 21.89 3.95 14.14
N PHE A 200 22.94 4.61 14.64
CA PHE A 200 24.33 4.24 14.38
C PHE A 200 25.04 3.93 15.69
N THR A 201 25.79 2.83 15.70
CA THR A 201 26.67 2.51 16.82
C THR A 201 27.81 3.52 16.92
N LYS A 202 28.57 3.47 18.02
CA LYS A 202 29.77 4.31 18.19
C LYS A 202 30.82 4.12 17.09
N THR A 203 30.81 2.98 16.39
CA THR A 203 31.71 2.69 15.26
C THR A 203 31.12 3.13 13.92
N GLY A 204 29.94 3.74 13.91
CA GLY A 204 29.24 4.20 12.71
C GLY A 204 28.44 3.13 11.99
N GLN A 205 28.33 1.91 12.55
CA GLN A 205 27.54 0.84 11.94
C GLN A 205 26.05 1.10 12.17
N ALA A 206 25.24 1.00 11.11
CA ALA A 206 23.79 1.15 11.23
C ALA A 206 23.19 -0.02 12.05
N THR A 207 22.21 0.29 12.89
CA THR A 207 21.40 -0.71 13.62
C THR A 207 20.24 -1.23 12.78
N VAL A 208 20.12 -0.77 11.53
CA VAL A 208 19.13 -1.25 10.57
C VAL A 208 19.65 -1.09 9.14
N ARG A 209 19.27 -2.00 8.23
CA ARG A 209 19.57 -1.87 6.79
C ARG A 209 18.46 -1.14 6.05
N ALA A 210 17.21 -1.40 6.40
CA ALA A 210 16.06 -0.73 5.77
C ALA A 210 14.89 -0.45 6.74
N ILE A 211 14.10 0.56 6.40
CA ILE A 211 12.93 1.01 7.15
C ILE A 211 11.73 1.04 6.21
N VAL A 212 10.62 0.42 6.61
CA VAL A 212 9.36 0.44 5.86
C VAL A 212 8.27 1.07 6.71
N GLU A 213 7.91 2.33 6.42
CA GLU A 213 7.06 3.14 7.30
C GLU A 213 5.57 2.74 7.24
N GLY A 214 5.10 1.90 8.17
CA GLY A 214 3.68 1.57 8.29
C GLY A 214 2.83 2.68 8.95
N ALA A 215 3.41 3.40 9.91
CA ALA A 215 2.77 4.49 10.64
C ALA A 215 2.98 5.85 9.98
N ASN A 216 1.96 6.69 10.04
CA ASN A 216 2.01 8.05 9.50
C ASN A 216 3.01 8.92 10.28
N ILE A 217 3.92 9.58 9.55
CA ILE A 217 4.75 10.68 10.03
C ILE A 217 5.64 10.26 11.22
N PHE A 218 6.12 9.02 11.24
CA PHE A 218 7.01 8.54 12.31
C PHE A 218 8.36 9.29 12.35
N PHE A 219 8.88 9.68 11.17
CA PHE A 219 10.12 10.42 11.00
C PHE A 219 9.87 11.86 10.54
N THR A 220 10.68 12.80 11.03
CA THR A 220 10.82 14.11 10.37
C THR A 220 11.53 13.98 9.01
N GLU A 221 11.38 14.99 8.15
CA GLU A 221 12.10 15.04 6.87
C GLU A 221 13.62 15.02 7.06
N GLU A 222 14.13 15.78 8.03
CA GLU A 222 15.55 15.82 8.39
C GLU A 222 16.07 14.44 8.80
N ALA A 223 15.34 13.73 9.67
CA ALA A 223 15.74 12.40 10.12
C ALA A 223 15.82 11.42 8.94
N ARG A 224 14.82 11.41 8.04
CA ARG A 224 14.87 10.56 6.84
C ARG A 224 16.08 10.88 5.98
N ARG A 225 16.40 12.16 5.76
CA ARG A 225 17.56 12.57 4.96
C ARG A 225 18.86 12.05 5.58
N GLN A 226 19.08 12.31 6.86
CA GLN A 226 20.32 11.90 7.56
C GLN A 226 20.53 10.39 7.59
N LEU A 227 19.46 9.61 7.73
CA LEU A 227 19.50 8.14 7.70
C LEU A 227 19.83 7.62 6.29
N GLN A 228 19.18 8.17 5.25
CA GLN A 228 19.40 7.76 3.86
C GLN A 228 20.79 8.15 3.33
N ASP A 229 21.30 9.34 3.69
CA ASP A 229 22.65 9.80 3.33
C ASP A 229 23.75 8.85 3.88
N ARG A 230 23.40 8.01 4.86
CA ARG A 230 24.27 7.01 5.49
C ARG A 230 23.93 5.57 5.10
N GLY A 231 23.18 5.40 4.01
CA GLY A 231 22.93 4.11 3.39
C GLY A 231 21.74 3.32 3.94
N ILE A 232 20.93 3.89 4.85
CA ILE A 232 19.69 3.24 5.29
C ILE A 232 18.61 3.45 4.24
N ILE A 233 18.07 2.35 3.73
CA ILE A 233 16.97 2.36 2.77
C ILE A 233 15.67 2.72 3.48
N ILE A 234 14.86 3.64 2.94
CA ILE A 234 13.58 4.03 3.55
C ILE A 234 12.46 4.00 2.51
N ILE A 235 11.42 3.20 2.77
CA ILE A 235 10.14 3.31 2.09
C ILE A 235 9.24 4.23 2.91
N LYS A 236 8.86 5.37 2.32
CA LYS A 236 8.04 6.39 2.96
C LYS A 236 6.63 5.89 3.26
N ASP A 237 6.03 6.39 4.34
CA ASP A 237 4.65 6.13 4.77
C ASP A 237 3.63 6.25 3.63
N SER A 238 3.66 7.37 2.89
CA SER A 238 2.78 7.62 1.74
C SER A 238 2.87 6.59 0.62
N SER A 239 3.92 5.75 0.60
CA SER A 239 4.01 4.57 -0.25
C SER A 239 3.56 3.32 0.50
N ALA A 240 4.19 3.03 1.64
CA ALA A 240 4.06 1.76 2.36
C ALA A 240 2.65 1.48 2.93
N ASN A 241 1.90 2.50 3.36
CA ASN A 241 0.61 2.30 4.04
C ASN A 241 -0.64 2.65 3.19
N LYS A 242 -0.45 2.97 1.91
CA LYS A 242 -1.53 3.50 1.05
C LYS A 242 -2.67 2.54 0.75
N THR A 243 -2.45 1.24 0.94
CA THR A 243 -3.44 0.20 0.59
C THR A 243 -4.73 0.32 1.42
N GLY A 244 -4.68 0.92 2.61
CA GLY A 244 -5.89 1.27 3.37
C GLY A 244 -6.81 2.22 2.60
N VAL A 245 -6.27 3.31 2.05
CA VAL A 245 -7.06 4.29 1.28
C VAL A 245 -7.56 3.70 -0.04
N ILE A 246 -6.73 2.87 -0.70
CA ILE A 246 -7.14 2.17 -1.92
C ILE A 246 -8.28 1.19 -1.61
N CYS A 247 -8.23 0.47 -0.49
CA CYS A 247 -9.30 -0.42 -0.04
C CYS A 247 -10.62 0.33 0.18
N SER A 248 -10.57 1.50 0.82
CA SER A 248 -11.75 2.37 0.98
C SER A 248 -12.41 2.70 -0.36
N SER A 249 -11.62 2.98 -1.41
CA SER A 249 -12.14 3.23 -2.76
C SER A 249 -12.91 2.02 -3.32
N TYR A 250 -12.36 0.81 -3.15
CA TYR A 250 -13.05 -0.42 -3.56
C TYR A 250 -14.31 -0.70 -2.74
N GLU A 251 -14.34 -0.39 -1.45
CA GLU A 251 -15.55 -0.52 -0.64
C GLU A 251 -16.64 0.48 -1.09
N ILE A 252 -16.25 1.70 -1.45
CA ILE A 252 -17.16 2.72 -1.98
C ILE A 252 -17.78 2.26 -3.30
N ILE A 253 -16.97 1.71 -4.23
CA ILE A 253 -17.46 1.16 -5.50
C ILE A 253 -18.54 0.10 -5.25
N ALA A 254 -18.30 -0.86 -4.35
CA ALA A 254 -19.30 -1.85 -3.98
C ALA A 254 -20.56 -1.20 -3.38
N SER A 255 -20.38 -0.29 -2.41
CA SER A 255 -21.47 0.39 -1.69
C SER A 255 -22.38 1.22 -2.60
N LEU A 256 -21.87 1.68 -3.75
CA LEU A 256 -22.62 2.42 -4.76
C LEU A 256 -23.29 1.51 -5.80
N THR A 257 -22.80 0.28 -5.97
CA THR A 257 -23.22 -0.62 -7.05
C THR A 257 -24.31 -1.61 -6.60
N VAL A 258 -24.16 -2.19 -5.40
CA VAL A 258 -24.97 -3.33 -4.93
C VAL A 258 -25.68 -3.04 -3.61
N SER A 259 -26.72 -3.82 -3.31
CA SER A 259 -27.38 -3.78 -2.00
C SER A 259 -26.50 -4.41 -0.91
N LYS A 260 -26.89 -4.19 0.34
CA LYS A 260 -26.28 -4.84 1.52
C LYS A 260 -26.25 -6.35 1.38
N GLU A 261 -27.40 -6.94 1.06
CA GLU A 261 -27.62 -8.38 0.99
C GLU A 261 -26.79 -9.00 -0.13
N GLU A 262 -26.76 -8.32 -1.29
CA GLU A 262 -25.94 -8.70 -2.44
C GLU A 262 -24.44 -8.67 -2.11
N PHE A 263 -23.96 -7.60 -1.45
CA PHE A 263 -22.57 -7.51 -1.02
C PHE A 263 -22.21 -8.62 -0.04
N LEU A 264 -23.02 -8.85 0.99
CA LEU A 264 -22.79 -9.89 1.98
C LEU A 264 -22.73 -11.29 1.34
N ALA A 265 -23.52 -11.56 0.30
CA ALA A 265 -23.52 -12.82 -0.42
C ALA A 265 -22.23 -13.08 -1.23
N MET A 266 -21.44 -12.06 -1.54
CA MET A 266 -20.16 -12.18 -2.26
C MET A 266 -18.95 -11.67 -1.47
N LYS A 267 -19.12 -11.28 -0.20
CA LYS A 267 -18.14 -10.52 0.57
C LYS A 267 -16.79 -11.22 0.66
N GLU A 268 -16.76 -12.51 0.95
CA GLU A 268 -15.52 -13.27 1.11
C GLU A 268 -14.67 -13.25 -0.16
N GLN A 269 -15.29 -13.56 -1.30
CA GLN A 269 -14.63 -13.51 -2.61
C GLN A 269 -14.21 -12.08 -2.97
N TYR A 270 -15.10 -11.09 -2.79
CA TYR A 270 -14.82 -9.69 -3.07
C TYR A 270 -13.60 -9.19 -2.29
N VAL A 271 -13.55 -9.46 -0.98
CA VAL A 271 -12.44 -9.03 -0.13
C VAL A 271 -11.14 -9.73 -0.52
N SER A 272 -11.17 -11.03 -0.83
CA SER A 272 -9.99 -11.76 -1.32
C SER A 272 -9.43 -11.15 -2.62
N GLU A 273 -10.31 -10.82 -3.56
CA GLU A 273 -9.94 -10.17 -4.82
C GLU A 273 -9.41 -8.75 -4.60
N VAL A 274 -10.02 -7.97 -3.71
CA VAL A 274 -9.52 -6.63 -3.33
C VAL A 274 -8.13 -6.74 -2.74
N ILE A 275 -7.86 -7.66 -1.80
CA ILE A 275 -6.53 -7.85 -1.20
C ILE A 275 -5.48 -8.18 -2.28
N LYS A 276 -5.80 -9.03 -3.26
CA LYS A 276 -4.91 -9.31 -4.39
C LYS A 276 -4.60 -8.05 -5.20
N ILE A 277 -5.61 -7.23 -5.49
CA ILE A 277 -5.44 -5.95 -6.19
C ILE A 277 -4.55 -4.99 -5.37
N LEU A 278 -4.76 -4.89 -4.05
CA LEU A 278 -3.96 -4.05 -3.16
C LEU A 278 -2.48 -4.45 -3.20
N ARG A 279 -2.19 -5.74 -3.07
CA ARG A 279 -0.83 -6.29 -3.14
C ARG A 279 -0.20 -6.03 -4.50
N GLN A 280 -0.93 -6.24 -5.59
CA GLN A 280 -0.44 -5.96 -6.94
C GLN A 280 -0.09 -4.49 -7.15
N LYS A 281 -0.93 -3.56 -6.66
CA LYS A 281 -0.66 -2.12 -6.76
C LYS A 281 0.56 -1.70 -5.94
N ALA A 282 0.72 -2.25 -4.73
CA ALA A 282 1.92 -2.02 -3.91
C ALA A 282 3.19 -2.54 -4.59
N ASP A 283 3.13 -3.73 -5.18
CA ASP A 283 4.25 -4.36 -5.89
C ASP A 283 4.66 -3.57 -7.15
N GLN A 284 3.69 -3.08 -7.93
CA GLN A 284 3.95 -2.24 -9.09
C GLN A 284 4.74 -0.97 -8.74
N GLU A 285 4.35 -0.29 -7.65
CA GLU A 285 5.05 0.89 -7.18
C GLU A 285 6.42 0.55 -6.59
N ALA A 286 6.52 -0.51 -5.77
CA ALA A 286 7.80 -0.96 -5.21
C ALA A 286 8.82 -1.29 -6.31
N LYS A 287 8.40 -2.02 -7.35
CA LYS A 287 9.24 -2.33 -8.51
C LYS A 287 9.64 -1.08 -9.27
N LEU A 288 8.73 -0.13 -9.48
CA LEU A 288 9.08 1.14 -10.10
C LEU A 288 10.11 1.91 -9.27
N LEU A 289 9.93 1.98 -7.94
CA LEU A 289 10.83 2.66 -7.02
C LEU A 289 12.25 2.09 -7.11
N PHE A 290 12.41 0.77 -6.96
CA PHE A 290 13.73 0.13 -7.04
C PHE A 290 14.34 0.19 -8.43
N ARG A 291 13.56 0.00 -9.49
CA ARG A 291 14.03 0.20 -10.87
C ARG A 291 14.54 1.63 -11.08
N SER A 292 13.83 2.63 -10.55
CA SER A 292 14.21 4.03 -10.67
C SER A 292 15.44 4.37 -9.83
N LEU A 293 15.59 3.75 -8.65
CA LEU A 293 16.76 3.91 -7.79
C LEU A 293 18.04 3.45 -8.51
N VAL A 294 18.00 2.29 -9.17
CA VAL A 294 19.13 1.77 -9.96
C VAL A 294 19.46 2.68 -11.16
N GLN A 295 18.45 3.33 -11.75
CA GLN A 295 18.64 4.22 -12.91
C GLN A 295 19.08 5.64 -12.53
N GLN A 296 18.84 6.08 -11.30
CA GLN A 296 19.07 7.45 -10.83
C GLN A 296 19.97 7.46 -9.58
N GLU A 297 21.29 7.35 -9.78
CA GLU A 297 22.29 7.15 -8.72
C GLU A 297 22.26 8.21 -7.58
N ASN A 298 21.76 9.41 -7.84
CA ASN A 298 21.71 10.51 -6.87
C ASN A 298 20.34 10.74 -6.22
N LYS A 299 19.45 9.73 -6.27
CA LYS A 299 18.10 9.84 -5.71
C LYS A 299 17.83 8.83 -4.63
N THR A 300 17.10 9.28 -3.61
CA THR A 300 16.58 8.42 -2.55
C THR A 300 15.21 7.86 -2.93
N LEU A 301 14.80 6.73 -2.32
CA LEU A 301 13.46 6.17 -2.53
C LEU A 301 12.35 7.12 -2.07
N VAL A 302 12.60 7.93 -1.04
CA VAL A 302 11.69 8.98 -0.58
C VAL A 302 11.47 10.03 -1.67
N GLU A 303 12.54 10.53 -2.30
CA GLU A 303 12.41 11.48 -3.42
C GLU A 303 11.71 10.86 -4.62
N LEU A 304 12.05 9.61 -4.97
CA LEU A 304 11.44 8.90 -6.09
C LEU A 304 9.94 8.68 -5.88
N SER A 305 9.51 8.30 -4.66
CA SER A 305 8.10 8.19 -4.29
C SER A 305 7.34 9.51 -4.53
N LEU A 306 7.92 10.64 -4.11
CA LEU A 306 7.33 11.96 -4.34
C LEU A 306 7.28 12.33 -5.83
N MET A 307 8.33 11.99 -6.59
CA MET A 307 8.37 12.24 -8.04
C MET A 307 7.30 11.43 -8.78
N ILE A 308 7.14 10.14 -8.43
CA ILE A 308 6.11 9.26 -8.99
C ILE A 308 4.72 9.80 -8.69
N SER A 309 4.44 10.11 -7.43
CA SER A 309 3.15 10.67 -7.02
C SER A 309 2.84 11.97 -7.75
N LYS A 310 3.81 12.89 -7.84
CA LYS A 310 3.64 14.16 -8.55
C LYS A 310 3.36 13.95 -10.04
N GLU A 311 4.03 12.99 -10.68
CA GLU A 311 3.77 12.66 -12.09
C GLU A 311 2.38 12.09 -12.30
N ILE A 312 1.99 11.08 -11.52
CA ILE A 312 0.66 10.47 -11.61
C ILE A 312 -0.43 11.52 -11.41
N ASN A 313 -0.28 12.41 -10.41
CA ASN A 313 -1.27 13.45 -10.14
C ASN A 313 -1.37 14.45 -11.30
N GLN A 314 -0.24 14.91 -11.85
CA GLN A 314 -0.25 15.82 -13.00
C GLN A 314 -0.93 15.21 -14.23
N LEU A 315 -0.66 13.95 -14.53
CA LEU A 315 -1.30 13.25 -15.64
C LEU A 315 -2.79 12.99 -15.36
N THR A 316 -3.14 12.69 -14.11
CA THR A 316 -4.53 12.53 -13.67
C THR A 316 -5.30 13.83 -13.84
N ASP A 317 -4.72 14.98 -13.49
CA ASP A 317 -5.36 16.29 -13.64
C ASP A 317 -5.65 16.61 -15.12
N ILE A 318 -4.70 16.33 -16.02
CA ILE A 318 -4.86 16.50 -17.47
C ILE A 318 -6.02 15.62 -17.99
N LEU A 319 -6.05 14.35 -17.58
CA LEU A 319 -7.10 13.41 -17.97
C LEU A 319 -8.47 13.84 -17.40
N LEU A 320 -8.52 14.25 -16.13
CA LEU A 320 -9.75 14.73 -15.49
C LEU A 320 -10.34 15.91 -16.25
N GLU A 321 -9.52 16.92 -16.58
CA GLU A 321 -9.94 18.08 -17.36
C GLU A 321 -10.53 17.65 -18.71
N LYS A 322 -9.76 16.89 -19.50
CA LYS A 322 -10.11 16.55 -20.88
C LYS A 322 -11.24 15.54 -21.00
N LEU A 323 -11.31 14.54 -20.13
CA LEU A 323 -12.39 13.56 -20.12
C LEU A 323 -13.70 14.18 -19.61
N THR A 324 -13.63 15.15 -18.69
CA THR A 324 -14.82 15.87 -18.22
C THR A 324 -15.41 16.78 -19.30
N GLU A 325 -14.58 17.42 -20.13
CA GLU A 325 -15.05 18.27 -21.27
C GLU A 325 -15.98 17.50 -22.23
N LYS A 326 -15.75 16.19 -22.40
CA LYS A 326 -16.51 15.31 -23.30
C LYS A 326 -17.18 14.15 -22.56
N MET A 327 -17.61 14.38 -21.32
CA MET A 327 -18.06 13.32 -20.41
C MET A 327 -19.14 12.41 -21.02
N ASP A 328 -20.14 12.97 -21.70
CA ASP A 328 -21.23 12.17 -22.28
C ASP A 328 -20.72 11.22 -23.38
N GLU A 329 -19.82 11.68 -24.26
CA GLU A 329 -19.21 10.85 -25.31
C GLU A 329 -18.31 9.77 -24.68
N VAL A 330 -17.47 10.17 -23.72
CA VAL A 330 -16.52 9.29 -23.02
C VAL A 330 -17.25 8.15 -22.31
N LEU A 331 -18.35 8.42 -21.62
CA LEU A 331 -19.07 7.40 -20.85
C LEU A 331 -19.89 6.43 -21.71
N GLN A 332 -20.16 6.77 -22.97
CA GLN A 332 -20.83 5.89 -23.94
C GLN A 332 -19.85 5.06 -24.78
N ASP A 333 -18.56 5.43 -24.80
CA ASP A 333 -17.55 4.72 -25.57
C ASP A 333 -17.18 3.36 -24.91
N PRO A 334 -17.28 2.23 -25.63
CA PRO A 334 -16.90 0.91 -25.12
C PRO A 334 -15.46 0.82 -24.61
N PHE A 335 -14.51 1.58 -25.18
CA PHE A 335 -13.12 1.60 -24.74
C PHE A 335 -12.99 2.12 -23.31
N TYR A 336 -13.63 3.24 -22.99
CA TYR A 336 -13.60 3.81 -21.65
C TYR A 336 -14.43 2.99 -20.66
N GLN A 337 -15.60 2.50 -21.07
CA GLN A 337 -16.41 1.61 -20.22
C GLN A 337 -15.63 0.38 -19.77
N ASP A 338 -14.87 -0.23 -20.69
CA ASP A 338 -14.06 -1.40 -20.38
C ASP A 338 -12.91 -1.08 -19.38
N ILE A 339 -12.29 0.11 -19.43
CA ILE A 339 -11.31 0.54 -18.41
C ILE A 339 -11.97 0.65 -17.02
N VAL A 340 -13.17 1.24 -16.93
CA VAL A 340 -13.92 1.33 -15.66
C VAL A 340 -14.25 -0.07 -15.13
N ILE A 341 -14.68 -0.98 -16.02
CA ILE A 341 -15.00 -2.36 -15.64
C ILE A 341 -13.76 -3.10 -15.13
N ARG A 342 -12.62 -3.01 -15.82
CA ARG A 342 -11.38 -3.68 -15.40
C ARG A 342 -10.79 -3.13 -14.11
N HIS A 343 -11.13 -1.90 -13.75
CA HIS A 343 -10.74 -1.34 -12.46
C HIS A 343 -11.41 -2.08 -11.29
N CYS A 344 -12.63 -2.60 -11.48
CA CYS A 344 -13.44 -3.22 -10.45
C CYS A 344 -13.03 -4.68 -10.15
N PRO A 345 -13.30 -5.20 -8.93
CA PRO A 345 -13.02 -6.60 -8.60
C PRO A 345 -13.81 -7.58 -9.50
N PRO A 346 -13.19 -8.68 -9.96
CA PRO A 346 -13.80 -9.64 -10.88
C PRO A 346 -15.21 -10.11 -10.51
N VAL A 347 -15.46 -10.45 -9.24
CA VAL A 347 -16.78 -10.94 -8.79
C VAL A 347 -17.89 -9.89 -8.94
N LEU A 348 -17.54 -8.60 -8.77
CA LEU A 348 -18.49 -7.50 -8.95
C LEU A 348 -18.82 -7.33 -10.44
N VAL A 349 -17.81 -7.46 -11.30
CA VAL A 349 -17.98 -7.39 -12.75
C VAL A 349 -18.83 -8.55 -13.25
N GLU A 350 -18.52 -9.79 -12.85
CA GLU A 350 -19.22 -10.99 -13.29
C GLU A 350 -20.73 -10.91 -12.98
N LYS A 351 -21.09 -10.43 -11.78
CA LYS A 351 -22.48 -10.42 -11.31
C LYS A 351 -23.24 -9.14 -11.65
N TYR A 352 -22.54 -8.01 -11.76
CA TYR A 352 -23.16 -6.68 -11.74
C TYR A 352 -22.58 -5.70 -12.76
N ARG A 353 -21.97 -6.19 -13.86
CA ARG A 353 -21.36 -5.39 -14.93
C ARG A 353 -22.16 -4.15 -15.32
N ASP A 354 -23.42 -4.33 -15.74
CA ASP A 354 -24.24 -3.24 -16.25
C ASP A 354 -24.55 -2.21 -15.15
N ARG A 355 -24.78 -2.70 -13.92
CA ARG A 355 -25.03 -1.84 -12.76
C ARG A 355 -23.84 -0.99 -12.35
N ILE A 356 -22.60 -1.44 -12.60
CA ILE A 356 -21.41 -0.61 -12.38
C ILE A 356 -21.49 0.64 -13.25
N LEU A 357 -21.80 0.48 -14.54
CA LEU A 357 -21.87 1.59 -15.50
C LEU A 357 -23.08 2.49 -15.24
N GLU A 358 -24.22 1.92 -14.87
CA GLU A 358 -25.47 2.64 -14.60
C GLU A 358 -25.48 3.40 -13.27
N ARG A 359 -24.94 2.81 -12.19
CA ARG A 359 -25.11 3.33 -10.83
C ARG A 359 -23.95 4.16 -10.31
N LEU A 360 -22.72 3.88 -10.75
CA LEU A 360 -21.59 4.70 -10.35
C LEU A 360 -21.81 6.15 -10.85
N PRO A 361 -21.61 7.16 -10.00
CA PRO A 361 -21.69 8.55 -10.43
C PRO A 361 -20.75 8.83 -11.60
N ASP A 362 -21.18 9.66 -12.54
CA ASP A 362 -20.39 9.97 -13.74
C ASP A 362 -19.02 10.56 -13.39
N ALA A 363 -18.96 11.47 -12.42
CA ALA A 363 -17.71 12.00 -11.89
C ALA A 363 -16.79 10.91 -11.31
N HIS A 364 -17.35 9.83 -10.72
CA HIS A 364 -16.55 8.69 -10.24
C HIS A 364 -15.98 7.88 -11.38
N LYS A 365 -16.77 7.63 -12.44
CA LYS A 365 -16.29 6.92 -13.64
C LYS A 365 -15.14 7.70 -14.29
N ILE A 366 -15.26 9.02 -14.42
CA ILE A 366 -14.19 9.89 -14.94
C ILE A 366 -12.95 9.89 -14.03
N ALA A 367 -13.11 9.89 -12.70
CA ALA A 367 -11.99 9.80 -11.77
C ALA A 367 -11.27 8.43 -11.84
N ILE A 368 -12.02 7.33 -11.97
CA ILE A 368 -11.47 5.98 -12.17
C ILE A 368 -10.67 5.93 -13.46
N LEU A 369 -11.22 6.43 -14.58
CA LEU A 369 -10.53 6.48 -15.86
C LEU A 369 -9.21 7.24 -15.75
N SER A 370 -9.28 8.47 -15.23
CA SER A 370 -8.13 9.37 -15.15
C SER A 370 -7.00 8.81 -14.29
N SER A 371 -7.34 8.35 -13.08
CA SER A 371 -6.35 7.78 -12.16
C SER A 371 -5.79 6.44 -12.64
N SER A 372 -6.62 5.59 -13.26
CA SER A 372 -6.18 4.28 -13.77
C SER A 372 -5.24 4.43 -14.96
N ILE A 373 -5.56 5.29 -15.92
CA ILE A 373 -4.71 5.52 -17.10
C ILE A 373 -3.37 6.14 -16.68
N ALA A 374 -3.39 7.18 -15.83
CA ALA A 374 -2.19 7.85 -15.36
C ALA A 374 -1.27 6.91 -14.57
N SER A 375 -1.81 6.23 -13.55
CA SER A 375 -1.00 5.33 -12.70
C SER A 375 -0.48 4.13 -13.47
N TYR A 376 -1.31 3.51 -14.33
CA TYR A 376 -0.89 2.39 -15.16
C TYR A 376 0.29 2.76 -16.08
N THR A 377 0.18 3.91 -16.74
CA THR A 377 1.22 4.39 -17.65
C THR A 377 2.54 4.62 -16.90
N VAL A 378 2.51 5.34 -15.78
CA VAL A 378 3.72 5.64 -14.99
C VAL A 378 4.33 4.38 -14.39
N TYR A 379 3.54 3.47 -13.83
CA TYR A 379 4.06 2.23 -13.27
C TYR A 379 4.71 1.33 -14.33
N ARG A 380 4.14 1.28 -15.54
CA ARG A 380 4.68 0.46 -16.62
C ARG A 380 5.94 1.09 -17.24
N GLU A 381 5.82 2.31 -17.75
CA GLU A 381 6.86 2.97 -18.55
C GLU A 381 7.93 3.68 -17.72
N GLY A 382 7.61 4.01 -16.46
CA GLY A 382 8.48 4.71 -15.55
C GLY A 382 8.36 6.23 -15.62
N LEU A 383 9.23 6.89 -14.85
CA LEU A 383 9.21 8.34 -14.69
C LEU A 383 9.63 9.08 -15.95
N GLY A 384 8.91 10.15 -16.27
CA GLY A 384 9.33 11.19 -17.20
C GLY A 384 8.91 10.99 -18.64
N TRP A 385 8.48 9.80 -19.08
CA TRP A 385 8.17 9.55 -20.50
C TRP A 385 7.16 10.55 -21.06
N ILE A 386 5.96 10.61 -20.50
CA ILE A 386 4.91 11.54 -20.97
C ILE A 386 5.32 13.01 -20.79
N LYS A 387 6.12 13.33 -19.75
CA LYS A 387 6.61 14.69 -19.51
C LYS A 387 7.59 15.19 -20.58
N THR A 388 8.23 14.30 -21.34
CA THR A 388 9.09 14.71 -22.46
C THR A 388 8.29 15.28 -23.63
N LEU A 389 6.99 14.95 -23.72
CA LEU A 389 6.11 15.44 -24.76
C LEU A 389 5.58 16.85 -24.41
N PRO A 390 5.36 17.72 -25.42
CA PRO A 390 4.70 19.01 -25.19
C PRO A 390 3.31 18.80 -24.57
N LYS A 391 2.91 19.68 -23.64
CA LYS A 391 1.65 19.55 -22.88
C LYS A 391 0.40 19.30 -23.76
N ALA A 392 0.36 19.89 -24.95
CA ALA A 392 -0.74 19.74 -25.90
C ALA A 392 -0.95 18.29 -26.37
N TYR A 393 0.10 17.47 -26.39
CA TYR A 393 0.06 16.07 -26.85
C TYR A 393 -0.02 15.05 -25.71
N GLN A 394 0.11 15.47 -24.46
CA GLN A 394 0.18 14.53 -23.32
C GLN A 394 -1.13 13.75 -23.13
N PHE A 395 -2.28 14.38 -23.36
CA PHE A 395 -3.57 13.69 -23.31
C PHE A 395 -3.68 12.62 -24.41
N ASP A 396 -3.45 13.01 -25.67
CA ASP A 396 -3.56 12.08 -26.80
C ASP A 396 -2.56 10.93 -26.67
N ALA A 397 -1.33 11.20 -26.23
CA ALA A 397 -0.33 10.18 -25.97
C ALA A 397 -0.80 9.13 -24.95
N LEU A 398 -1.47 9.55 -23.87
CA LEU A 398 -2.01 8.64 -22.86
C LEU A 398 -3.13 7.76 -23.43
N ILE A 399 -4.03 8.33 -24.23
CA ILE A 399 -5.14 7.57 -24.84
C ILE A 399 -4.62 6.59 -25.90
N ILE A 400 -3.74 7.05 -26.79
CA ILE A 400 -3.10 6.22 -27.81
C ILE A 400 -2.33 5.10 -27.14
N TYR A 401 -1.55 5.39 -26.09
CA TYR A 401 -0.82 4.37 -25.32
C TYR A 401 -1.72 3.26 -24.80
N MET A 402 -2.86 3.61 -24.21
CA MET A 402 -3.81 2.61 -23.72
C MET A 402 -4.39 1.76 -24.86
N GLN A 403 -4.68 2.36 -26.03
CA GLN A 403 -5.13 1.61 -27.21
C GLN A 403 -4.04 0.70 -27.79
N LYS A 404 -2.79 1.18 -27.85
CA LYS A 404 -1.63 0.38 -28.29
C LYS A 404 -1.28 -0.73 -27.32
N ASP A 405 -1.49 -0.53 -26.03
CA ASP A 405 -1.30 -1.58 -25.05
C ASP A 405 -2.29 -2.74 -25.26
N LEU A 406 -3.56 -2.43 -25.58
CA LEU A 406 -4.54 -3.46 -25.96
C LEU A 406 -4.13 -4.22 -27.22
N LEU A 407 -3.59 -3.52 -28.22
CA LEU A 407 -3.06 -4.16 -29.40
C LEU A 407 -1.86 -5.06 -29.06
N ALA A 408 -0.90 -4.56 -28.27
CA ALA A 408 0.27 -5.30 -27.85
C ALA A 408 -0.11 -6.59 -27.09
N ASN A 409 -1.05 -6.51 -26.15
CA ASN A 409 -1.52 -7.68 -25.40
C ASN A 409 -2.18 -8.72 -26.32
N ARG A 410 -3.03 -8.30 -27.28
CA ARG A 410 -3.61 -9.22 -28.28
C ARG A 410 -2.55 -9.90 -29.15
N LEU A 411 -1.50 -9.18 -29.52
CA LEU A 411 -0.38 -9.75 -30.28
C LEU A 411 0.40 -10.77 -29.44
N ILE A 412 0.69 -10.44 -28.18
CA ILE A 412 1.36 -11.34 -27.23
C ILE A 412 0.55 -12.64 -27.06
N ASP A 413 -0.77 -12.56 -26.87
CA ASP A 413 -1.61 -13.75 -26.72
C ASP A 413 -1.69 -14.60 -28.00
N SER A 414 -1.71 -13.94 -29.16
CA SER A 414 -1.64 -14.63 -30.45
C SER A 414 -0.29 -15.36 -30.62
N ILE A 415 0.81 -14.75 -30.18
CA ILE A 415 2.14 -15.37 -30.24
C ILE A 415 2.26 -16.52 -29.24
N LYS A 416 1.74 -16.37 -28.01
CA LYS A 416 1.70 -17.47 -27.01
C LYS A 416 1.02 -18.72 -27.54
N SER A 417 -0.05 -18.56 -28.33
CA SER A 417 -0.80 -19.66 -28.94
C SER A 417 -0.22 -20.16 -30.27
N ALA A 418 0.78 -19.49 -30.83
CA ALA A 418 1.44 -19.87 -32.07
C ALA A 418 2.59 -20.88 -31.85
N ASP A 419 2.81 -21.74 -32.84
CA ASP A 419 3.92 -22.69 -32.89
C ASP A 419 5.13 -22.03 -33.58
N ILE A 420 5.91 -21.26 -32.81
CA ILE A 420 7.08 -20.50 -33.28
C ILE A 420 8.25 -20.76 -32.32
N SER A 421 9.45 -20.98 -32.85
CA SER A 421 10.66 -21.29 -32.08
C SER A 421 11.05 -20.21 -31.06
N ASP A 422 10.97 -18.94 -31.46
CA ASP A 422 11.46 -17.80 -30.66
C ASP A 422 10.36 -17.10 -29.85
N ARG A 423 9.26 -17.81 -29.59
CA ARG A 423 8.05 -17.27 -28.97
C ARG A 423 8.30 -16.55 -27.65
N GLU A 424 9.13 -17.11 -26.77
CA GLU A 424 9.44 -16.52 -25.46
C GLU A 424 10.22 -15.21 -25.59
N GLN A 425 11.20 -15.16 -26.50
CA GLN A 425 11.97 -13.96 -26.77
C GLN A 425 11.10 -12.86 -27.39
N ILE A 426 10.26 -13.20 -28.37
CA ILE A 426 9.33 -12.26 -29.00
C ILE A 426 8.37 -11.70 -27.96
N ASN A 427 7.78 -12.56 -27.12
CA ASN A 427 6.88 -12.13 -26.05
C ASN A 427 7.58 -11.19 -25.06
N SER A 428 8.83 -11.49 -24.67
CA SER A 428 9.61 -10.64 -23.77
C SER A 428 9.86 -9.24 -24.35
N ILE A 429 10.20 -9.15 -25.64
CA ILE A 429 10.42 -7.87 -26.34
C ILE A 429 9.12 -7.07 -26.43
N LEU A 430 8.03 -7.72 -26.85
CA LEU A 430 6.73 -7.05 -27.02
C LEU A 430 6.19 -6.56 -25.67
N THR A 431 6.29 -7.38 -24.62
CA THR A 431 5.84 -7.02 -23.26
C THR A 431 6.59 -5.79 -22.74
N ARG A 432 7.87 -5.63 -23.09
CA ARG A 432 8.70 -4.53 -22.58
C ARG A 432 8.54 -3.21 -23.34
N SER A 433 8.24 -3.24 -24.64
CA SER A 433 8.44 -2.05 -25.48
C SER A 433 7.34 -1.76 -26.51
N ALA A 434 6.45 -2.72 -26.79
CA ALA A 434 5.52 -2.58 -27.92
C ALA A 434 4.55 -1.41 -27.75
N ALA A 435 3.92 -1.27 -26.59
CA ALA A 435 2.91 -0.22 -26.36
C ALA A 435 3.50 1.18 -26.57
N ARG A 436 4.64 1.46 -25.93
CA ARG A 436 5.34 2.74 -26.06
C ARG A 436 5.84 3.00 -27.48
N ASN A 437 6.54 2.04 -28.10
CA ASN A 437 7.06 2.22 -29.45
C ASN A 437 5.94 2.46 -30.47
N LEU A 438 4.81 1.76 -30.34
CA LEU A 438 3.64 1.96 -31.20
C LEU A 438 2.96 3.32 -30.96
N THR A 439 3.09 3.87 -29.76
CA THR A 439 2.58 5.21 -29.42
C THR A 439 3.48 6.28 -30.03
N ASP A 440 4.80 6.17 -29.82
CA ASP A 440 5.79 7.09 -30.37
C ASP A 440 5.81 7.09 -31.91
N LEU A 441 5.36 6.01 -32.56
CA LEU A 441 5.20 5.91 -34.02
C LEU A 441 3.91 6.55 -34.54
N GLU A 442 2.87 6.67 -33.72
CA GLU A 442 1.59 7.27 -34.13
C GLU A 442 1.53 8.78 -33.86
N LEU A 443 2.17 9.22 -32.77
CA LEU A 443 2.40 10.64 -32.47
C LEU A 443 3.31 11.29 -33.52
#